data_AF-A0A7C3XDF3-F1
#
_entry.id   AF-A0A7C3XDF3-F1
#
_cell.length_a   1.000
_cell.length_b   1.000
_cell.length_c   1.000
_cell.angle_alpha   90.00
_cell.angle_beta   90.00
_cell.angle_gamma   90.00
#
_symmetry.space_group_name_H-M   'P 1'
#
loop_
_entity.id
_entity.type
_entity.pdbx_description
1 polymer ?
#
loop_
_entity_poly.entity_id
_entity_poly.type
_entity_poly.pdbx_seq_one_letter_code
_entity_poly.pdbx_strand_id
1 'polypeptide(L)'
;MRLVLTGASAELERYFDERQEKLVNALAFEQAARLRDQHDVIDYGLRSVRRLREATQLYAVLVYPSTNSGRVNLYGVAAGQIIFERELNPTEIDLAEAQQLIAAILAADPPAPPLPAATIDELLLVHGWLRTHRAAVNVLLLHSPWNEEDDDFRPNAGGPVRPDTDAAVTSDTDASATPGRGASAFRSRSAAWHNDMARDLLTRIDLCNVPADEQVCSV
;
A
#
# COMPACT_ATOMS: atom_id res chain seq x y z
N MET A 1 -3.67 25.19 -8.05
CA MET A 1 -3.35 24.27 -6.94
C MET A 1 -4.27 23.04 -6.90
N ARG A 2 -5.58 23.15 -7.18
CA ARG A 2 -6.52 22.00 -7.19
C ARG A 2 -6.19 20.91 -8.22
N LEU A 3 -5.70 21.29 -9.41
CA LEU A 3 -5.23 20.39 -10.49
C LEU A 3 -4.02 19.51 -10.12
N VAL A 4 -3.18 19.97 -9.18
CA VAL A 4 -1.99 19.23 -8.72
C VAL A 4 -2.39 18.05 -7.84
N LEU A 5 -3.51 18.17 -7.11
CA LEU A 5 -4.02 17.12 -6.22
C LEU A 5 -4.81 16.03 -6.95
N THR A 6 -5.21 16.28 -8.21
CA THR A 6 -5.99 15.38 -9.07
C THR A 6 -5.11 14.51 -9.99
N GLY A 7 -3.78 14.56 -9.87
CA GLY A 7 -2.88 13.65 -10.60
C GLY A 7 -2.45 14.10 -12.00
N ALA A 8 -2.70 15.35 -12.39
CA ALA A 8 -2.24 15.90 -13.67
C ALA A 8 -0.74 16.29 -13.66
N SER A 9 0.14 15.39 -13.18
CA SER A 9 1.57 15.68 -13.02
C SER A 9 2.27 15.92 -14.36
N ALA A 10 1.91 15.16 -15.40
CA ALA A 10 2.55 15.26 -16.71
C ALA A 10 2.28 16.62 -17.42
N GLU A 11 1.07 17.19 -17.26
CA GLU A 11 0.75 18.50 -17.83
C GLU A 11 1.48 19.62 -17.11
N LEU A 12 1.66 19.49 -15.79
CA LEU A 12 2.39 20.44 -14.97
C LEU A 12 3.90 20.44 -15.32
N GLU A 13 4.47 19.24 -15.48
CA GLU A 13 5.87 19.04 -15.86
C GLU A 13 6.15 19.67 -17.25
N ARG A 14 5.27 19.39 -18.23
CA ARG A 14 5.36 20.02 -19.56
C ARG A 14 5.29 21.55 -19.49
N TYR A 15 4.44 22.11 -18.64
CA TYR A 15 4.35 23.56 -18.45
C TYR A 15 5.65 24.15 -17.88
N PHE A 16 6.27 23.49 -16.90
CA PHE A 16 7.53 23.94 -16.33
C PHE A 16 8.68 23.88 -17.34
N ASP A 17 8.77 22.81 -18.13
CA ASP A 17 9.76 22.66 -19.19
C ASP A 17 9.65 23.79 -20.23
N GLU A 18 8.45 24.03 -20.75
CA GLU A 18 8.18 25.10 -21.72
C GLU A 18 8.51 26.49 -21.14
N ARG A 19 8.28 26.69 -19.84
CA ARG A 19 8.54 27.98 -19.18
C ARG A 19 10.03 28.18 -18.94
N GLN A 20 10.75 27.14 -18.55
CA GLN A 20 12.19 27.16 -18.35
C GLN A 20 12.92 27.43 -19.66
N GLU A 21 12.52 26.76 -20.75
CA GLU A 21 13.10 26.98 -22.09
C GLU A 21 12.96 28.45 -22.52
N LYS A 22 11.78 29.05 -22.31
CA LYS A 22 11.53 30.47 -22.60
C LYS A 22 12.44 31.41 -21.78
N LEU A 23 12.72 31.09 -20.52
CA LEU A 23 13.58 31.90 -19.66
C LEU A 23 15.07 31.77 -20.04
N VAL A 24 15.51 30.55 -20.38
CA VAL A 24 16.87 30.30 -20.87
C VAL A 24 17.10 31.02 -22.20
N ASN A 25 16.15 30.94 -23.13
CA ASN A 25 16.22 31.65 -24.41
C ASN A 25 16.25 33.18 -24.25
N ALA A 26 15.67 33.70 -23.16
CA ALA A 26 15.72 35.12 -22.81
C ALA A 26 16.98 35.51 -22.00
N LEU A 27 17.94 34.59 -21.80
CA LEU A 27 19.12 34.75 -20.94
C LEU A 27 18.79 35.19 -19.50
N ALA A 28 17.58 34.88 -19.04
CA ALA A 28 17.03 35.24 -17.74
C ALA A 28 17.37 34.15 -16.70
N PHE A 29 18.66 33.94 -16.45
CA PHE A 29 19.15 32.81 -15.65
C PHE A 29 18.72 32.84 -14.18
N GLU A 30 18.61 34.04 -13.58
CA GLU A 30 18.14 34.16 -12.19
C GLU A 30 16.67 33.73 -12.07
N GLN A 31 15.84 34.13 -13.03
CA GLN A 31 14.44 33.75 -13.08
C GLN A 31 14.28 32.25 -13.35
N ALA A 32 15.14 31.68 -14.20
CA ALA A 32 15.18 30.23 -14.44
C ALA A 32 15.57 29.47 -13.17
N ALA A 33 16.55 29.96 -12.39
CA ALA A 33 16.93 29.35 -11.12
C ALA A 33 15.79 29.37 -10.10
N ARG A 34 15.10 30.51 -9.94
CA ARG A 34 13.93 30.61 -9.06
C ARG A 34 12.79 29.67 -9.48
N LEU A 35 12.57 29.50 -10.79
CA LEU A 35 11.56 28.58 -11.31
C LEU A 35 11.92 27.13 -10.98
N ARG A 36 13.19 26.76 -11.10
CA ARG A 36 13.68 25.44 -10.73
C ARG A 36 13.51 25.16 -9.23
N ASP A 37 13.85 26.12 -8.37
CA ASP A 37 13.66 25.97 -6.92
C ASP A 37 12.17 25.76 -6.57
N GLN A 38 11.27 26.47 -7.25
CA GLN A 38 9.83 26.28 -7.09
C GLN A 38 9.36 24.90 -7.56
N HIS A 39 9.89 24.43 -8.70
CA HIS A 39 9.61 23.10 -9.23
C HIS A 39 10.03 22.01 -8.24
N ASP A 40 11.26 22.09 -7.72
CA ASP A 40 11.80 21.12 -6.77
C ASP A 40 10.95 21.03 -5.48
N VAL A 41 10.43 22.17 -4.99
CA VAL A 41 9.52 22.21 -3.84
C VAL A 41 8.18 21.55 -4.14
N ILE A 42 7.59 21.81 -5.31
CA ILE A 42 6.31 21.20 -5.72
C ILE A 42 6.48 19.69 -5.91
N ASP A 43 7.55 19.26 -6.57
CA ASP A 43 7.86 17.86 -6.79
C ASP A 43 8.10 17.09 -5.49
N TYR A 44 8.77 17.73 -4.53
CA TYR A 44 8.91 17.18 -3.19
C TYR A 44 7.55 17.03 -2.50
N GLY A 45 6.69 18.04 -2.59
CA GLY A 45 5.34 17.99 -2.04
C GLY A 45 4.48 16.89 -2.67
N LEU A 46 4.50 16.76 -3.99
CA LEU A 46 3.78 15.73 -4.73
C LEU A 46 4.23 14.31 -4.37
N ARG A 47 5.55 14.09 -4.32
CA ARG A 47 6.12 12.79 -3.89
C ARG A 47 5.70 12.47 -2.46
N SER A 48 5.67 13.45 -1.58
CA SER A 48 5.25 13.28 -0.19
C SER A 48 3.77 12.91 -0.09
N VAL A 49 2.89 13.58 -0.83
CA VAL A 49 1.45 13.25 -0.89
C VAL A 49 1.22 11.86 -1.47
N ARG A 50 1.92 11.49 -2.55
CA ARG A 50 1.79 10.14 -3.13
C ARG A 50 2.23 9.06 -2.14
N ARG A 51 3.38 9.26 -1.48
CA ARG A 51 3.88 8.34 -0.46
C ARG A 51 2.92 8.23 0.73
N LEU A 52 2.28 9.32 1.14
CA LEU A 52 1.26 9.28 2.18
C LEU A 52 0.02 8.50 1.75
N ARG A 53 -0.46 8.69 0.51
CA ARG A 53 -1.58 7.91 -0.03
C ARG A 53 -1.25 6.42 -0.07
N GLU A 54 -0.08 6.07 -0.60
CA GLU A 54 0.43 4.70 -0.61
C GLU A 54 0.55 4.11 0.82
N ALA A 55 0.93 4.93 1.81
CA ALA A 55 0.99 4.51 3.21
C ALA A 55 -0.40 4.21 3.80
N THR A 56 -1.39 5.06 3.51
CA THR A 56 -2.78 4.88 3.99
C THR A 56 -3.52 3.71 3.35
N GLN A 57 -3.01 3.15 2.26
CA GLN A 57 -3.56 1.97 1.60
C GLN A 57 -2.99 0.66 2.12
N LEU A 58 -2.04 0.71 3.07
CA LEU A 58 -1.30 -0.47 3.49
C LEU A 58 -1.95 -1.13 4.71
N TYR A 59 -2.32 -2.40 4.54
CA TYR A 59 -2.86 -3.26 5.59
C TYR A 59 -1.96 -4.49 5.71
N ALA A 60 -1.62 -4.89 6.94
CA ALA A 60 -0.73 -6.02 7.17
C ALA A 60 -0.93 -6.63 8.57
N VAL A 61 -0.47 -7.87 8.73
CA VAL A 61 -0.22 -8.50 10.02
C VAL A 61 1.27 -8.82 10.12
N LEU A 62 1.89 -8.40 11.21
CA LEU A 62 3.28 -8.73 11.52
C LEU A 62 3.31 -9.75 12.63
N VAL A 63 4.13 -10.78 12.44
CA VAL A 63 4.36 -11.83 13.44
C VAL A 63 5.82 -11.74 13.84
N TYR A 64 6.12 -11.71 15.14
CA TYR A 64 7.51 -11.69 15.61
C TYR A 64 7.66 -12.62 16.81
N PRO A 65 8.83 -13.26 16.99
CA PRO A 65 9.11 -13.94 18.25
C PRO A 65 9.06 -12.92 19.39
N SER A 66 8.42 -13.31 20.50
CA SER A 66 8.44 -12.52 21.72
C SER A 66 9.75 -12.74 22.50
N THR A 67 10.05 -11.84 23.44
CA THR A 67 11.09 -12.07 24.46
C THR A 67 10.73 -13.23 25.39
N ASN A 68 9.44 -13.56 25.52
CA ASN A 68 8.99 -14.70 26.30
C ASN A 68 9.04 -15.97 25.44
N SER A 69 9.74 -17.00 25.93
CA SER A 69 9.92 -18.26 25.21
C SER A 69 8.58 -18.91 24.86
N GLY A 70 8.41 -19.32 23.60
CA GLY A 70 7.19 -19.98 23.11
C GLY A 70 6.01 -19.03 22.92
N ARG A 71 6.24 -17.72 22.86
CA ARG A 71 5.23 -16.71 22.56
C ARG A 71 5.60 -15.90 21.33
N VAL A 72 4.58 -15.38 20.65
CA VAL A 72 4.72 -14.52 19.49
C VAL A 72 4.02 -13.19 19.73
N ASN A 73 4.62 -12.10 19.26
CA ASN A 73 4.01 -10.79 19.19
C ASN A 73 3.35 -10.62 17.82
N LEU A 74 2.06 -10.29 17.84
CA LEU A 74 1.29 -9.90 16.68
C LEU A 74 1.07 -8.40 16.65
N TYR A 75 1.29 -7.80 15.49
CA TYR A 75 0.96 -6.40 15.23
C TYR A 75 -0.02 -6.32 14.08
N GLY A 76 -1.17 -5.71 14.31
CA GLY A 76 -2.14 -5.40 13.27
C GLY A 76 -1.86 -4.01 12.71
N VAL A 77 -1.64 -3.93 11.39
CA VAL A 77 -1.45 -2.66 10.69
C VAL A 77 -2.65 -2.40 9.80
N ALA A 78 -3.32 -1.27 10.01
CA ALA A 78 -4.42 -0.81 9.17
C ALA A 78 -4.14 0.62 8.70
N ALA A 79 -4.30 0.86 7.40
CA ALA A 79 -4.03 2.15 6.78
C ALA A 79 -2.67 2.77 7.17
N GLY A 80 -1.64 1.93 7.32
CA GLY A 80 -0.29 2.34 7.73
C GLY A 80 -0.11 2.64 9.22
N GLN A 81 -1.11 2.45 10.07
CA GLN A 81 -1.03 2.63 11.53
C GLN A 81 -1.09 1.29 12.27
N ILE A 82 -0.46 1.20 13.43
CA ILE A 82 -0.56 0.03 14.30
C ILE A 82 -1.85 0.14 15.11
N ILE A 83 -2.82 -0.72 14.83
CA ILE A 83 -4.13 -0.70 15.51
C ILE A 83 -4.19 -1.61 16.73
N PHE A 84 -3.33 -2.63 16.79
CA PHE A 84 -3.17 -3.46 17.97
C PHE A 84 -1.78 -4.08 18.04
N GLU A 85 -1.38 -4.36 19.27
CA GLU A 85 -0.25 -5.21 19.63
C GLU A 85 -0.78 -6.28 20.58
N ARG A 86 -0.49 -7.55 20.29
CA ARG A 86 -0.93 -8.67 21.12
C ARG A 86 0.15 -9.73 21.18
N GLU A 87 0.57 -10.08 22.38
CA GLU A 87 1.36 -11.28 22.62
C GLU A 87 0.42 -12.48 22.80
N LEU A 88 0.72 -13.60 22.14
CA LEU A 88 -0.04 -14.84 22.30
C LEU A 88 0.85 -16.08 22.26
N ASN A 89 0.33 -17.18 22.83
CA ASN A 89 0.91 -18.49 22.59
C ASN A 89 0.36 -19.03 21.25
N PRO A 90 1.20 -19.51 20.32
CA PRO A 90 0.77 -20.11 19.06
C PRO A 90 -0.34 -21.16 19.19
N THR A 91 -0.41 -21.89 20.31
CA THR A 91 -1.46 -22.90 20.53
C THR A 91 -2.81 -22.33 20.96
N GLU A 92 -2.88 -21.04 21.34
CA GLU A 92 -4.10 -20.39 21.82
C GLU A 92 -4.94 -19.79 20.69
N ILE A 93 -4.35 -19.56 19.51
CA ILE A 93 -5.04 -18.97 18.36
C ILE A 93 -5.56 -20.07 17.43
N ASP A 94 -6.86 -20.04 17.17
CA ASP A 94 -7.48 -20.89 16.18
C ASP A 94 -7.80 -20.13 14.88
N LEU A 95 -8.33 -20.86 13.89
CA LEU A 95 -8.71 -20.29 12.60
C LEU A 95 -9.80 -19.21 12.72
N ALA A 96 -10.75 -19.37 13.65
CA ALA A 96 -11.84 -18.44 13.81
C ALA A 96 -11.35 -17.13 14.45
N GLU A 97 -10.45 -17.22 15.42
CA GLU A 97 -9.80 -16.06 16.03
C GLU A 97 -8.88 -15.34 15.04
N ALA A 98 -8.10 -16.07 14.24
CA ALA A 98 -7.29 -15.50 13.16
C ALA A 98 -8.16 -14.73 12.14
N GLN A 99 -9.31 -15.28 11.75
CA GLN A 99 -10.27 -14.59 10.89
C GLN A 99 -10.83 -13.31 11.52
N GLN A 100 -11.15 -13.35 12.82
CA GLN A 100 -11.65 -12.18 13.54
C GLN A 100 -10.59 -11.07 13.62
N LEU A 101 -9.32 -11.42 13.84
CA LEU A 101 -8.22 -10.45 13.84
C LEU A 101 -8.06 -9.78 12.48
N ILE A 102 -8.06 -10.56 11.39
CA ILE A 102 -7.98 -10.02 10.02
C ILE A 102 -9.18 -9.12 9.73
N ALA A 103 -10.39 -9.56 10.09
CA ALA A 103 -11.60 -8.77 9.90
C ALA A 103 -11.54 -7.45 10.67
N ALA A 104 -11.02 -7.45 11.92
CA ALA A 104 -10.84 -6.25 12.71
C ALA A 104 -9.84 -5.26 12.07
N ILE A 105 -8.76 -5.77 11.46
CA ILE A 105 -7.79 -4.94 10.73
C ILE A 105 -8.41 -4.27 9.52
N LEU A 106 -9.18 -5.03 8.73
CA LEU A 106 -9.81 -4.53 7.52
C LEU A 106 -10.98 -3.58 7.82
N ALA A 107 -11.63 -3.74 8.97
CA ALA A 107 -12.70 -2.88 9.42
C ALA A 107 -12.22 -1.58 10.08
N ALA A 108 -10.92 -1.42 10.32
CA ALA A 108 -10.38 -0.20 10.92
C ALA A 108 -10.48 0.98 9.93
N ASP A 109 -10.99 2.10 10.42
CA ASP A 109 -11.14 3.31 9.63
C ASP A 109 -9.79 3.94 9.32
N PRO A 110 -9.51 4.32 8.05
CA PRO A 110 -8.29 5.03 7.71
C PRO A 110 -8.27 6.43 8.34
N PRO A 111 -7.10 6.96 8.70
CA PRO A 111 -7.02 8.27 9.34
C PRO A 111 -7.43 9.38 8.35
N ALA A 112 -8.37 10.22 8.78
CA ALA A 112 -8.91 11.31 7.96
C ALA A 112 -8.11 12.62 8.14
N PRO A 113 -7.89 13.40 7.06
CA PRO A 113 -7.21 14.70 7.17
C PRO A 113 -8.06 15.75 7.93
N PRO A 114 -7.41 16.75 8.57
CA PRO A 114 -5.96 16.97 8.62
C PRO A 114 -5.27 16.02 9.61
N LEU A 115 -4.15 15.44 9.18
CA LEU A 115 -3.37 14.51 9.99
C LEU A 115 -2.40 15.27 10.91
N PRO A 116 -2.31 14.91 12.20
CA PRO A 116 -1.23 15.38 13.07
C PRO A 116 0.15 14.97 12.53
N ALA A 117 1.18 15.79 12.79
CA ALA A 117 2.55 15.50 12.34
C ALA A 117 3.06 14.14 12.85
N ALA A 118 2.79 13.81 14.12
CA ALA A 118 3.15 12.52 14.70
C ALA A 118 2.52 11.33 13.93
N THR A 119 1.27 11.46 13.50
CA THR A 119 0.59 10.44 12.68
C THR A 119 1.21 10.32 11.29
N ILE A 120 1.60 11.44 10.68
CA ILE A 120 2.32 11.43 9.40
C ILE A 120 3.65 10.68 9.52
N ASP A 121 4.41 10.95 10.59
CA ASP A 121 5.71 10.30 10.82
C ASP A 121 5.54 8.79 11.04
N GLU A 122 4.55 8.38 11.83
CA GLU A 122 4.20 6.96 12.03
C GLU A 122 3.84 6.27 10.71
N LEU A 123 2.93 6.85 9.93
CA LEU A 123 2.52 6.30 8.62
C LEU A 123 3.72 6.10 7.69
N LEU A 124 4.60 7.10 7.60
CA LEU A 124 5.76 7.06 6.71
C LEU A 124 6.84 6.08 7.19
N LEU A 125 6.99 5.92 8.51
CA LEU A 125 7.89 4.96 9.13
C LEU A 125 7.41 3.52 8.87
N VAL A 126 6.16 3.23 9.20
CA VAL A 126 5.54 1.91 9.00
C VAL A 126 5.55 1.52 7.53
N HIS A 127 5.16 2.45 6.64
CA HIS A 127 5.20 2.21 5.20
C HIS A 127 6.63 1.94 4.68
N GLY A 128 7.61 2.73 5.11
CA GLY A 128 9.01 2.54 4.71
C GLY A 128 9.56 1.18 5.16
N TRP A 129 9.23 0.77 6.38
CA TRP A 129 9.60 -0.51 6.94
C TRP A 129 8.94 -1.67 6.18
N LEU A 130 7.62 -1.62 5.96
CA LEU A 130 6.86 -2.67 5.28
C LEU A 130 7.27 -2.83 3.82
N ARG A 131 7.53 -1.72 3.12
CA ARG A 131 8.02 -1.77 1.75
C ARG A 131 9.36 -2.50 1.65
N THR A 132 10.24 -2.30 2.62
CA THR A 132 11.57 -2.93 2.68
C THR A 132 11.46 -4.41 3.05
N HIS A 133 10.56 -4.76 3.97
CA HIS A 133 10.43 -6.12 4.52
C HIS A 133 9.24 -6.91 3.96
N ARG A 134 8.64 -6.48 2.85
CA ARG A 134 7.46 -7.12 2.25
C ARG A 134 7.64 -8.61 1.90
N ALA A 135 8.89 -9.05 1.71
CA ALA A 135 9.24 -10.43 1.39
C ALA A 135 9.66 -11.23 2.63
N ALA A 136 9.66 -10.61 3.82
CA ALA A 136 9.96 -11.30 5.06
C ALA A 136 8.83 -12.29 5.39
N VAL A 137 9.21 -13.49 5.83
CA VAL A 137 8.30 -14.62 6.13
C VAL A 137 7.19 -14.22 7.09
N ASN A 138 7.49 -13.28 7.96
CA ASN A 138 6.67 -12.89 9.08
C ASN A 138 5.81 -11.63 8.83
N VAL A 139 5.75 -11.17 7.58
CA VAL A 139 4.94 -10.02 7.13
C VAL A 139 3.83 -10.49 6.19
N LEU A 140 2.59 -10.54 6.68
CA LEU A 140 1.41 -10.89 5.90
C LEU A 140 0.74 -9.61 5.38
N LEU A 141 0.86 -9.33 4.09
CA LEU A 141 0.17 -8.20 3.46
C LEU A 141 -1.30 -8.54 3.20
N LEU A 142 -2.19 -7.63 3.60
CA LEU A 142 -3.62 -7.72 3.38
C LEU A 142 -4.03 -6.77 2.26
N HIS A 143 -5.06 -7.14 1.50
CA HIS A 143 -5.61 -6.27 0.48
C HIS A 143 -6.51 -5.23 1.15
N SER A 144 -6.31 -3.96 0.81
CA SER A 144 -7.17 -2.89 1.33
C SER A 144 -8.59 -3.05 0.78
N PRO A 145 -9.64 -2.99 1.62
CA PRO A 145 -11.03 -3.00 1.15
C PRO A 145 -11.41 -1.68 0.47
N TRP A 146 -10.59 -0.63 0.59
CA TRP A 146 -10.86 0.70 0.07
C TRP A 146 -10.31 0.93 -1.35
N ASN A 147 -9.65 -0.07 -1.94
CA ASN A 147 -9.04 0.03 -3.27
C ASN A 147 -9.97 -0.42 -4.42
N GLU A 148 -11.27 -0.60 -4.19
CA GLU A 148 -12.21 -1.11 -5.20
C GLU A 148 -12.37 -0.19 -6.44
N GLU A 149 -11.97 1.08 -6.36
CA GLU A 149 -11.98 2.02 -7.50
C GLU A 149 -10.62 2.14 -8.23
N ASP A 150 -9.55 1.54 -7.70
CA ASP A 150 -8.16 1.72 -8.18
C ASP A 150 -7.56 0.44 -8.80
N ASP A 151 -8.38 -0.49 -9.29
CA ASP A 151 -7.89 -1.73 -9.96
C ASP A 151 -7.12 -1.45 -11.28
N ASP A 152 -7.09 -0.19 -11.73
CA ASP A 152 -6.18 0.32 -12.77
C ASP A 152 -4.78 0.69 -12.25
N PHE A 153 -4.59 0.91 -10.94
CA PHE A 153 -3.30 1.17 -10.32
C PHE A 153 -2.65 -0.13 -9.85
N ARG A 154 -2.37 -1.04 -10.79
CA ARG A 154 -1.36 -2.08 -10.54
C ARG A 154 -0.01 -1.39 -10.43
N PRO A 155 0.70 -1.40 -9.28
CA PRO A 155 2.09 -0.97 -9.26
C PRO A 155 2.85 -1.92 -10.19
N ASN A 156 3.33 -1.37 -11.31
CA ASN A 156 4.04 -2.10 -12.36
C ASN A 156 5.08 -3.03 -11.72
N ALA A 157 4.75 -4.32 -11.64
CA ALA A 157 5.64 -5.36 -11.14
C ALA A 157 6.63 -5.69 -12.27
N GLY A 158 7.51 -4.73 -12.60
CA GLY A 158 8.71 -4.94 -13.42
C GLY A 158 8.53 -5.76 -14.71
N GLY A 159 7.37 -5.70 -15.36
CA GLY A 159 7.16 -6.39 -16.64
C GLY A 159 7.97 -5.69 -17.75
N PRO A 160 8.63 -6.43 -18.66
CA PRO A 160 9.33 -5.80 -19.78
C PRO A 160 8.31 -5.03 -20.63
N VAL A 161 8.56 -3.73 -20.80
CA VAL A 161 7.80 -2.86 -21.70
C VAL A 161 7.84 -3.47 -23.08
N ARG A 162 6.70 -4.01 -23.54
CA ARG A 162 6.53 -4.50 -24.90
C ARG A 162 6.46 -3.26 -25.81
N PRO A 163 7.27 -3.16 -26.87
CA PRO A 163 7.10 -2.09 -27.85
C PRO A 163 5.75 -2.26 -28.55
N ASP A 164 4.95 -1.20 -28.55
CA ASP A 164 3.67 -1.13 -29.23
C ASP A 164 3.84 -1.44 -30.72
N THR A 165 2.97 -2.31 -31.22
CA THR A 165 2.80 -2.52 -32.66
C THR A 165 1.40 -2.02 -33.00
N ASP A 166 1.35 -0.98 -33.83
CA ASP A 166 0.12 -0.41 -34.39
C ASP A 166 -0.73 -1.48 -35.09
N ALA A 167 -2.01 -1.61 -34.72
CA ALA A 167 -3.05 -2.14 -35.61
C ALA A 167 -4.47 -1.79 -35.15
N ALA A 168 -5.11 -0.93 -35.96
CA ALA A 168 -6.48 -1.00 -36.48
C ALA A 168 -7.69 -1.30 -35.55
N VAL A 169 -8.51 -0.25 -35.41
CA VAL A 169 -9.98 -0.14 -35.45
C VAL A 169 -10.78 -1.42 -35.80
N THR A 170 -11.77 -1.74 -34.95
CA THR A 170 -13.21 -2.08 -35.16
C THR A 170 -13.69 -2.77 -33.86
N SER A 171 -14.90 -2.64 -33.31
CA SER A 171 -16.26 -2.41 -33.78
C SER A 171 -17.19 -2.10 -32.59
N ASP A 172 -18.36 -1.52 -32.89
CA ASP A 172 -19.59 -1.52 -32.08
C ASP A 172 -19.88 -2.83 -31.34
N THR A 173 -20.42 -2.76 -30.13
CA THR A 173 -21.42 -3.73 -29.60
C THR A 173 -22.25 -3.09 -28.49
N ASP A 174 -23.56 -3.29 -28.62
CA ASP A 174 -24.68 -2.80 -27.82
C ASP A 174 -24.62 -3.03 -26.31
N ALA A 175 -25.14 -2.03 -25.61
CA ALA A 175 -25.45 -2.05 -24.19
C ALA A 175 -26.72 -2.88 -23.92
N SER A 176 -26.61 -3.86 -23.01
CA SER A 176 -27.74 -4.42 -22.28
C SER A 176 -27.32 -4.69 -20.85
N ALA A 177 -27.56 -3.71 -19.98
CA ALA A 177 -27.29 -3.77 -18.55
C ALA A 177 -28.30 -4.71 -17.86
N THR A 178 -27.82 -5.84 -17.35
CA THR A 178 -28.53 -6.66 -16.38
C THR A 178 -28.00 -6.32 -14.99
N PRO A 179 -28.78 -5.70 -14.07
CA PRO A 179 -28.34 -5.51 -12.70
C PRO A 179 -28.65 -6.79 -11.89
N GLY A 180 -27.68 -7.33 -11.15
CA GLY A 180 -27.98 -8.20 -10.00
C GLY A 180 -27.28 -9.56 -9.85
N ARG A 181 -26.10 -9.81 -10.44
CA ARG A 181 -25.30 -11.04 -10.13
C ARG A 181 -23.96 -10.83 -9.42
N GLY A 182 -23.49 -9.58 -9.25
CA GLY A 182 -22.16 -9.28 -8.69
C GLY A 182 -22.03 -9.51 -7.17
N ALA A 183 -23.04 -9.12 -6.38
CA ALA A 183 -22.91 -9.07 -4.92
C ALA A 183 -22.78 -10.43 -4.22
N SER A 184 -23.35 -11.50 -4.78
CA SER A 184 -23.30 -12.86 -4.20
C SER A 184 -21.97 -13.56 -4.48
N ALA A 185 -21.44 -13.39 -5.70
CA ALA A 185 -20.11 -13.88 -6.06
C ALA A 185 -18.99 -13.15 -5.30
N PHE A 186 -19.18 -11.85 -5.03
CA PHE A 186 -18.23 -11.03 -4.27
C PHE A 186 -18.13 -11.44 -2.79
N ARG A 187 -19.26 -11.63 -2.10
CA ARG A 187 -19.26 -12.12 -0.70
C ARG A 187 -18.67 -13.52 -0.58
N SER A 188 -18.91 -14.39 -1.57
CA SER A 188 -18.37 -15.75 -1.58
C SER A 188 -16.86 -15.77 -1.82
N ARG A 189 -16.32 -14.88 -2.67
CA ARG A 189 -14.87 -14.69 -2.84
C ARG A 189 -14.23 -14.09 -1.60
N SER A 190 -14.91 -13.15 -0.95
CA SER A 190 -14.45 -12.53 0.29
C SER A 190 -14.29 -13.56 1.42
N ALA A 191 -15.25 -14.46 1.62
CA ALA A 191 -15.16 -15.48 2.67
C ALA A 191 -14.04 -16.51 2.43
N ALA A 192 -13.86 -16.96 1.18
CA ALA A 192 -12.78 -17.86 0.82
C ALA A 192 -11.40 -17.20 1.03
N TRP A 193 -11.29 -15.93 0.63
CA TRP A 193 -10.08 -15.13 0.81
C TRP A 193 -9.71 -14.92 2.29
N HIS A 194 -10.68 -14.58 3.16
CA HIS A 194 -10.43 -14.46 4.60
C HIS A 194 -9.94 -15.78 5.21
N ASN A 195 -10.45 -16.91 4.74
CA ASN A 195 -10.02 -18.22 5.21
C ASN A 195 -8.58 -18.53 4.79
N ASP A 196 -8.22 -18.25 3.55
CA ASP A 196 -6.85 -18.46 3.06
C ASP A 196 -5.84 -17.54 3.77
N MET A 197 -6.19 -16.27 4.02
CA MET A 197 -5.35 -15.35 4.79
C MET A 197 -5.19 -15.79 6.24
N ALA A 198 -6.27 -16.29 6.87
CA ALA A 198 -6.20 -16.80 8.24
C ALA A 198 -5.31 -18.04 8.33
N ARG A 199 -5.32 -18.93 7.32
CA ARG A 199 -4.40 -20.07 7.27
C ARG A 199 -2.94 -19.65 7.06
N ASP A 200 -2.68 -18.66 6.21
CA ASP A 200 -1.33 -18.12 6.02
C ASP A 200 -0.81 -17.47 7.32
N LEU A 201 -1.68 -16.75 8.03
CA LEU A 201 -1.36 -16.20 9.35
C LEU A 201 -0.98 -17.30 10.35
N LEU A 202 -1.78 -18.35 10.49
CA LEU A 202 -1.47 -19.48 11.38
C LEU A 202 -0.14 -20.15 10.99
N THR A 203 0.09 -20.37 9.70
CA THR A 203 1.35 -20.95 9.19
C THR A 203 2.56 -20.11 9.62
N ARG A 204 2.46 -18.78 9.56
CA ARG A 204 3.54 -17.88 9.95
C ARG A 204 3.75 -17.81 11.46
N ILE A 205 2.68 -17.91 12.23
CA ILE A 205 2.73 -18.03 13.70
C ILE A 205 3.50 -19.31 14.08
N ASP A 206 3.21 -20.42 13.42
CA ASP A 206 3.91 -21.69 13.65
C ASP A 206 5.40 -21.59 13.26
N LEU A 207 5.72 -20.95 12.13
CA LEU A 207 7.11 -20.72 11.70
C LEU A 207 7.90 -19.85 12.68
N CYS A 208 7.24 -18.94 13.41
CA CYS A 208 7.89 -18.12 14.43
C CYS A 208 8.05 -18.84 15.77
N ASN A 209 7.40 -19.99 15.98
CA ASN A 209 7.45 -20.76 17.22
C ASN A 209 8.65 -21.73 17.30
N VAL A 210 9.61 -21.63 16.38
CA VAL A 210 10.83 -22.45 16.45
C VAL A 210 11.64 -22.01 17.69
N PRO A 211 11.96 -22.93 18.62
CA PRO A 211 12.67 -22.59 19.85
C PRO A 211 13.98 -21.87 19.54
N ALA A 212 14.29 -20.83 20.33
CA ALA A 212 15.46 -19.96 20.11
C ALA A 212 16.80 -20.71 20.02
N ASP A 213 16.88 -21.91 20.60
CA ASP A 213 18.05 -22.78 20.56
C ASP A 213 18.38 -23.31 19.14
N GLU A 214 17.43 -23.28 18.20
CA GLU A 214 17.64 -23.71 16.81
C GLU A 214 17.82 -22.54 15.81
N GLN A 215 17.55 -21.30 16.19
CA GLN A 215 17.59 -20.14 15.26
C GLN A 215 18.99 -19.55 15.02
N VAL A 216 20.02 -19.98 15.76
CA VAL A 216 21.36 -19.37 15.73
C VAL A 216 22.19 -19.73 14.47
N CYS A 217 21.72 -20.63 13.59
CA CYS A 217 22.58 -21.21 12.54
C CYS A 217 22.38 -20.73 11.09
N SER A 218 21.54 -19.72 10.81
CA SER A 218 21.43 -19.18 9.43
C SER A 218 21.40 -17.66 9.39
N VAL A 219 22.57 -17.05 9.26
CA VAL A 219 22.78 -15.70 8.70
C VAL A 219 23.70 -15.85 7.48
#